data_AF-A0A962FHC0-F1
#
_entry.id   AF-A0A962FHC0-F1
#
_cell.length_a   1.000
_cell.length_b   1.000
_cell.length_c   1.000
_cell.angle_alpha   90.00
_cell.angle_beta   90.00
_cell.angle_gamma   90.00
#
_symmetry.space_group_name_H-M   'P 1'
#
loop_
_entity.id
_entity.type
_entity.pdbx_description
1 polymer ?
#
loop_
_entity_poly.entity_id
_entity_poly.type
_entity_poly.pdbx_seq_one_letter_code
_entity_poly.pdbx_strand_id
1 'polypeptide(L)'
;GPGKLVPKKTGHAAAGGELLAGVPGFQLFDSLAVDGAGNVCVATLMNGGITVMSPDGKSVEHVPMPDYMTTNICFGGPDLRTAYVTLSSSGRLVSFEWPRPGLKLNFS
;
A
#
# COMPACT_ATOMS: atom_id res chain seq x y z
N GLY A 1 -9.22 3.12 17.22
CA GLY A 1 -9.72 2.17 16.20
C GLY A 1 -9.25 2.62 14.83
N PRO A 2 -9.28 1.76 13.81
CA PRO A 2 -8.95 2.15 12.43
C PRO A 2 -9.75 3.39 12.02
N GLY A 3 -9.10 4.37 11.38
CA GLY A 3 -9.75 5.61 10.92
C GLY A 3 -10.05 6.68 11.98
N LYS A 4 -9.76 6.45 13.27
CA LYS A 4 -9.82 7.51 14.30
C LYS A 4 -8.45 8.17 14.45
N LEU A 5 -8.39 9.48 14.24
CA LEU A 5 -7.20 10.27 14.52
C LEU A 5 -6.90 10.25 16.02
N VAL A 6 -5.67 9.90 16.38
CA VAL A 6 -5.15 10.06 17.74
C VAL A 6 -4.50 11.44 17.88
N PRO A 7 -4.46 12.03 19.10
CA PRO A 7 -3.76 13.28 19.33
C PRO A 7 -2.32 13.19 18.82
N LYS A 8 -1.83 14.27 18.19
CA LYS A 8 -0.49 14.35 17.62
C LYS A 8 0.55 13.90 18.65
N LYS A 9 1.34 12.89 18.31
CA LYS A 9 2.70 12.76 18.84
C LYS A 9 3.51 13.93 18.26
N THR A 10 4.46 14.45 19.02
CA THR A 10 5.26 15.66 18.76
C THR A 10 6.19 15.55 17.54
N GLY A 11 5.65 15.19 16.37
CA GLY A 11 6.42 14.96 15.15
C GLY A 11 6.92 16.27 14.52
N HIS A 12 8.14 16.22 13.99
CA HIS A 12 8.85 17.37 13.39
C HIS A 12 8.40 17.74 11.97
N ALA A 13 7.48 16.98 11.35
CA ALA A 13 6.98 17.31 10.01
C ALA A 13 6.02 18.50 10.07
N ALA A 14 6.07 19.39 9.08
CA ALA A 14 5.24 20.60 9.02
C ALA A 14 3.72 20.32 9.09
N ALA A 15 3.27 19.16 8.61
CA ALA A 15 1.86 18.72 8.73
C ALA A 15 1.58 17.90 10.01
N GLY A 16 2.59 17.58 10.81
CA GLY A 16 2.53 16.70 11.97
C GLY A 16 2.42 15.20 11.63
N GLY A 17 2.88 14.81 10.44
CA GLY A 17 3.09 13.41 10.09
C GLY A 17 4.29 12.82 10.81
N GLU A 18 4.26 11.51 11.01
CA GLU A 18 5.39 10.69 11.45
C GLU A 18 5.84 9.83 10.27
N LEU A 19 7.16 9.66 10.10
CA LEU A 19 7.68 8.75 9.10
C LEU A 19 7.35 7.32 9.54
N LEU A 20 6.47 6.63 8.80
CA LEU A 20 6.12 5.25 9.09
C LEU A 20 7.31 4.31 8.87
N ALA A 21 7.92 4.37 7.69
CA ALA A 21 9.12 3.59 7.36
C ALA A 21 9.96 4.29 6.29
N GLY A 22 11.28 4.15 6.41
CA GLY A 22 12.22 4.45 5.34
C GLY A 22 12.59 3.18 4.58
N VAL A 23 12.61 3.25 3.26
CA VAL A 23 12.99 2.12 2.40
C VAL A 23 14.37 2.38 1.77
N PRO A 24 15.21 1.34 1.58
CA PRO A 24 16.52 1.52 0.97
C PRO A 24 16.41 1.85 -0.53
N GLY A 25 17.41 2.59 -1.02
CA GLY A 25 17.52 2.96 -2.43
C GLY A 25 16.54 4.05 -2.86
N PHE A 26 16.47 4.28 -4.17
CA PHE A 26 15.55 5.25 -4.76
C PHE A 26 14.24 4.54 -5.12
N GLN A 27 13.19 4.78 -4.32
CA GLN A 27 11.86 4.23 -4.55
C GLN A 27 10.91 5.36 -4.95
N LEU A 28 10.21 5.17 -6.07
CA LEU A 28 9.18 6.09 -6.54
C LEU A 28 7.81 5.52 -6.20
N PHE A 29 7.20 6.05 -5.17
CA PHE A 29 5.87 5.64 -4.72
C PHE A 29 4.77 6.40 -5.45
N ASP A 30 3.70 5.67 -5.78
CA ASP A 30 2.46 6.19 -6.37
C ASP A 30 1.30 5.91 -5.39
N SER A 31 0.17 5.42 -5.90
CA SER A 31 -1.06 5.20 -5.14
C SER A 31 -0.92 4.08 -4.10
N LEU A 32 -1.82 4.04 -3.13
CA LEU A 32 -1.80 3.09 -2.02
C LEU A 32 -3.19 2.57 -1.66
N ALA A 33 -3.20 1.43 -0.97
CA ALA A 33 -4.34 0.91 -0.22
C ALA A 33 -3.87 0.37 1.14
N VAL A 34 -4.81 0.14 2.06
CA VAL A 34 -4.53 -0.46 3.37
C VAL A 34 -5.21 -1.83 3.43
N ASP A 35 -4.47 -2.85 3.87
CA ASP A 35 -5.05 -4.17 4.10
C ASP A 35 -5.67 -4.28 5.50
N GLY A 36 -6.39 -5.37 5.76
CA GLY A 36 -7.11 -5.62 7.01
C GLY A 36 -6.21 -5.86 8.23
N ALA A 37 -4.90 -6.08 8.02
CA ALA A 37 -3.91 -6.10 9.10
C ALA A 37 -3.35 -4.68 9.40
N GLY A 38 -3.78 -3.66 8.65
CA GLY A 38 -3.30 -2.29 8.78
C GLY A 38 -2.01 -2.01 8.02
N ASN A 39 -1.57 -2.92 7.14
CA ASN A 39 -0.37 -2.67 6.34
C ASN A 39 -0.69 -1.65 5.24
N VAL A 40 0.24 -0.72 5.01
CA VAL A 40 0.17 0.23 3.91
C VAL A 40 0.80 -0.43 2.69
N CYS A 41 -0.03 -0.74 1.69
CA CYS A 41 0.37 -1.35 0.42
C CYS A 41 0.51 -0.24 -0.62
N VAL A 42 1.73 0.04 -1.09
CA VAL A 42 2.06 1.18 -1.95
C VAL A 42 2.57 0.69 -3.30
N ALA A 43 1.94 1.14 -4.37
CA ALA A 43 2.42 0.90 -5.72
C ALA A 43 3.79 1.58 -5.92
N THR A 44 4.75 0.84 -6.45
CA THR A 44 6.15 1.26 -6.55
C THR A 44 6.60 1.24 -8.01
N LEU A 45 6.83 2.44 -8.55
CA LEU A 45 7.32 2.68 -9.91
C LEU A 45 8.82 2.38 -10.00
N MET A 46 9.26 2.05 -11.22
CA MET A 46 10.61 1.65 -11.62
C MET A 46 11.10 0.35 -11.00
N ASN A 47 11.01 0.19 -9.67
CA ASN A 47 11.29 -1.07 -8.98
C ASN A 47 10.18 -2.12 -9.21
N GLY A 48 9.00 -1.70 -9.69
CA GLY A 48 7.95 -2.59 -10.19
C GLY A 48 7.35 -3.51 -9.12
N GLY A 49 6.31 -3.06 -8.45
CA GLY A 49 5.57 -3.92 -7.54
C GLY A 49 4.78 -3.16 -6.49
N ILE A 50 4.43 -3.88 -5.43
CA ILE A 50 3.75 -3.34 -4.25
C ILE A 50 4.70 -3.43 -3.06
N THR A 51 5.11 -2.28 -2.53
CA THR A 51 5.83 -2.20 -1.26
C THR A 51 4.81 -2.23 -0.12
N VAL A 52 4.92 -3.19 0.77
CA VAL A 52 4.00 -3.42 1.90
C VAL A 52 4.73 -3.08 3.18
N MET A 53 4.24 -2.07 3.91
CA MET A 53 4.81 -1.60 5.17
C MET A 53 3.88 -1.94 6.33
N SER A 54 4.43 -2.52 7.41
CA SER A 54 3.64 -2.80 8.62
C SER A 54 3.16 -1.52 9.30
N PRO A 55 2.04 -1.57 10.04
CA PRO A 55 1.51 -0.41 10.76
C PRO A 55 2.46 0.14 11.84
N ASP A 56 3.44 -0.64 12.28
CA ASP A 56 4.48 -0.21 13.22
C ASP A 56 5.81 0.18 12.54
N GLY A 57 5.87 0.13 11.21
CA GLY A 57 7.04 0.52 10.42
C GLY A 57 8.23 -0.45 10.47
N LYS A 58 8.12 -1.58 11.18
CA LYS A 58 9.26 -2.49 11.42
C LYS A 58 9.52 -3.49 10.30
N SER A 59 8.52 -3.82 9.48
CA SER A 59 8.67 -4.73 8.36
C SER A 59 8.28 -4.06 7.06
N VAL A 60 9.09 -4.30 6.03
CA VAL A 60 8.83 -3.91 4.64
C VAL A 60 9.00 -5.14 3.76
N GLU A 61 7.97 -5.46 2.98
CA GLU A 61 7.95 -6.51 1.98
C GLU A 61 7.80 -5.87 0.59
N HIS A 62 8.40 -6.45 -0.45
CA HIS A 62 8.16 -6.04 -1.84
C HIS A 62 7.54 -7.21 -2.60
N VAL A 63 6.34 -7.00 -3.14
CA VAL A 63 5.64 -7.98 -3.97
C VAL A 63 5.86 -7.58 -5.43
N PRO A 64 6.75 -8.27 -6.18
CA PRO A 64 7.10 -7.88 -7.53
C PRO A 64 5.92 -8.09 -8.48
N MET A 65 5.71 -7.13 -9.37
CA MET A 65 4.70 -7.23 -10.43
C MET A 65 5.38 -7.43 -11.78
N PRO A 66 4.69 -8.04 -12.77
CA PRO A 66 5.22 -8.22 -14.11
C PRO A 66 5.17 -6.91 -14.94
N ASP A 67 5.51 -5.78 -14.33
CA ASP A 67 5.58 -4.44 -14.92
C ASP A 67 6.37 -3.49 -13.99
N TYR A 68 7.31 -2.73 -14.56
CA TYR A 68 8.11 -1.77 -13.79
C TYR A 68 7.35 -0.49 -13.43
N MET A 69 6.23 -0.19 -14.08
CA MET A 69 5.34 0.95 -13.79
C MET A 69 4.04 0.47 -13.12
N THR A 70 4.16 -0.13 -11.93
CA THR A 70 3.00 -0.47 -11.11
C THR A 70 2.47 0.80 -10.43
N THR A 71 1.23 1.20 -10.73
CA THR A 71 0.72 2.54 -10.37
C THR A 71 -0.35 2.55 -9.28
N ASN A 72 -1.12 1.47 -9.10
CA ASN A 72 -2.20 1.43 -8.11
C ASN A 72 -2.48 -0.01 -7.64
N ILE A 73 -3.01 -0.13 -6.43
CA ILE A 73 -3.57 -1.35 -5.86
C ILE A 73 -4.88 -1.02 -5.13
N CYS A 74 -5.90 -1.85 -5.29
CA CYS A 74 -7.06 -1.87 -4.41
C CYS A 74 -7.51 -3.29 -4.10
N PHE A 75 -8.38 -3.45 -3.10
CA PHE A 75 -8.87 -4.74 -2.66
C PHE A 75 -10.38 -4.86 -2.90
N GLY A 76 -10.82 -6.05 -3.32
CA GLY A 76 -12.22 -6.35 -3.58
C GLY A 76 -12.50 -7.85 -3.52
N GLY A 77 -13.64 -8.24 -4.08
CA GLY A 77 -14.17 -9.60 -3.95
C GLY A 77 -14.98 -9.83 -2.67
N PRO A 78 -15.68 -10.96 -2.54
CA PRO A 78 -16.63 -11.21 -1.44
C PRO A 78 -16.00 -11.22 -0.04
N ASP A 79 -14.72 -11.55 0.06
CA ASP A 79 -13.93 -11.64 1.29
C ASP A 79 -12.81 -10.58 1.36
N LEU A 80 -12.83 -9.61 0.43
CA LEU A 80 -11.78 -8.60 0.23
C LEU A 80 -10.37 -9.18 -0.02
N ARG A 81 -10.23 -10.46 -0.40
CA ARG A 81 -8.92 -11.07 -0.65
C ARG A 81 -8.42 -10.94 -2.08
N THR A 82 -9.16 -10.30 -2.99
CA THR A 82 -8.66 -10.06 -4.35
C THR A 82 -7.97 -8.71 -4.42
N ALA A 83 -6.68 -8.69 -4.75
CA ALA A 83 -5.99 -7.47 -5.14
C ALA A 83 -6.23 -7.18 -6.63
N TYR A 84 -6.51 -5.93 -6.97
CA TYR A 84 -6.55 -5.41 -8.34
C TYR A 84 -5.42 -4.39 -8.49
N VAL A 85 -4.58 -4.57 -9.51
CA VAL A 85 -3.35 -3.78 -9.68
C VAL A 85 -3.25 -3.25 -11.10
N THR A 86 -2.95 -1.95 -11.24
CA THR A 86 -2.72 -1.32 -12.54
C THR A 86 -1.25 -1.32 -12.90
N LEU A 87 -0.95 -1.81 -14.11
CA LEU A 87 0.37 -1.97 -14.68
C LEU A 87 0.49 -1.04 -15.90
N SER A 88 1.07 0.15 -15.71
CA SER A 88 0.95 1.25 -16.67
C SER A 88 1.85 1.11 -17.89
N SER A 89 3.01 0.46 -17.81
CA SER A 89 3.90 0.32 -18.98
C SER A 89 3.28 -0.63 -20.01
N SER A 90 2.70 -1.73 -19.52
CA SER A 90 2.02 -2.73 -20.34
C SER A 90 0.54 -2.43 -20.58
N GLY A 91 -0.04 -1.42 -19.92
CA GLY A 91 -1.45 -1.06 -20.07
C GLY A 91 -2.42 -2.14 -19.56
N ARG A 92 -2.05 -2.89 -18.53
CA ARG A 92 -2.84 -4.02 -18.01
C ARG A 92 -3.44 -3.73 -16.64
N LEU A 93 -4.64 -4.28 -16.42
CA LEU A 93 -5.22 -4.48 -15.10
C LEU A 93 -5.08 -5.96 -14.76
N VAL A 94 -4.44 -6.28 -13.64
CA VAL A 94 -4.29 -7.66 -13.16
C VAL A 94 -5.03 -7.85 -11.84
N SER A 95 -5.38 -9.09 -11.54
CA SER A 95 -5.93 -9.46 -10.24
C SER A 95 -5.41 -10.81 -9.77
N PHE A 96 -5.24 -10.96 -8.46
CA PHE A 96 -4.74 -12.17 -7.83
C PHE A 96 -5.13 -12.20 -6.34
N GLU A 97 -5.01 -13.36 -5.72
CA GLU A 97 -5.26 -13.52 -4.28
C GLU A 97 -4.19 -12.80 -3.46
N TRP A 98 -4.62 -11.95 -2.53
CA TRP A 98 -3.78 -11.26 -1.58
C TRP A 98 -3.74 -12.05 -0.26
N PRO A 99 -2.56 -12.18 0.39
CA PRO A 99 -2.42 -12.98 1.61
C PRO A 99 -3.30 -12.50 2.78
N ARG A 100 -3.75 -11.24 2.75
CA ARG A 100 -4.57 -10.60 3.78
C ARG A 100 -5.83 -10.02 3.12
N PRO A 101 -7.00 -10.03 3.79
CA PRO A 101 -8.15 -9.30 3.26
C PRO A 101 -7.85 -7.79 3.23
N GLY A 102 -8.47 -7.04 2.32
CA GLY A 102 -8.40 -5.58 2.30
C GLY A 102 -9.09 -4.93 3.50
N LEU A 103 -8.71 -3.69 3.83
CA LEU A 103 -9.45 -2.90 4.81
C LEU A 103 -10.80 -2.50 4.20
N LYS A 104 -11.91 -2.87 4.85
CA LYS A 104 -13.25 -2.43 4.45
C LYS A 104 -13.32 -0.89 4.46
N LEU A 105 -13.76 -0.30 3.36
CA LEU A 105 -13.91 1.15 3.24
C LEU A 105 -15.08 1.63 4.10
N ASN A 106 -14.99 2.88 4.56
CA ASN A 106 -15.99 3.46 5.45
C ASN A 106 -17.39 3.60 4.81
N PHE A 107 -17.48 3.57 3.47
CA PHE A 107 -18.72 3.77 2.71
C PHE A 107 -18.95 2.70 1.61
N SER A 108 -18.45 1.48 1.82
CA SER A 108 -18.64 0.33 0.90
C SER A 108 -19.88 -0.50 1.20
#